data_AF-A0AA88HI52-F1
#
_entry.id   AF-A0AA88HI52-F1
#
_cell.length_a   1.000
_cell.length_b   1.000
_cell.length_c   1.000
_cell.angle_alpha   90.00
_cell.angle_beta   90.00
_cell.angle_gamma   90.00
#
_symmetry.space_group_name_H-M   'P 1'
#
loop_
_entity.id
_entity.type
_entity.pdbx_description
1 polymer ?
#
loop_
_entity_poly.entity_id
_entity_poly.type
_entity_poly.pdbx_seq_one_letter_code
_entity_poly.pdbx_strand_id
1 'polypeptide(L)'
;MSERSSRPHTIFRITIECRSRCETSSDEIAIQLSHLNLVDLAGPEKLHQTGTTGGRFKEGCAINVSLSALGKVIDQLSKNER
;
A
#
# COMPACT_ATOMS: atom_id res chain seq x y z
N MET A 1 -2.09 -14.09 19.31
CA MET A 1 -1.75 -12.79 18.66
C MET A 1 -0.28 -12.53 18.89
N SER A 2 0.47 -12.17 17.84
CA SER A 2 1.87 -11.76 17.99
C SER A 2 1.88 -10.33 18.55
N GLU A 3 2.51 -10.10 19.70
CA GLU A 3 2.58 -8.77 20.36
C GLU A 3 3.17 -7.66 19.48
N ARG A 4 3.86 -8.00 18.38
CA ARG A 4 4.57 -7.07 17.48
C ARG A 4 3.89 -6.79 16.15
N SER A 5 2.70 -7.33 15.87
CA SER A 5 2.04 -7.05 14.58
C SER A 5 1.52 -5.61 14.54
N SER A 6 1.98 -4.81 13.58
CA SER A 6 1.26 -3.61 13.14
C SER A 6 -0.13 -4.04 12.63
N ARG A 7 -1.18 -3.37 13.13
CA ARG A 7 -2.58 -3.58 12.74
C ARG A 7 -3.11 -2.58 11.70
N PRO A 8 -2.68 -1.30 11.68
CA PRO A 8 -3.06 -0.43 10.58
C PRO A 8 -2.20 -0.70 9.34
N HIS A 9 -2.79 -0.57 8.15
CA HIS A 9 -2.04 -0.41 6.92
C HIS A 9 -1.56 1.04 6.81
N THR A 10 -0.33 1.25 6.34
CA THR A 10 0.25 2.59 6.19
C THR A 10 0.82 2.76 4.79
N ILE A 11 0.47 3.86 4.12
CA ILE A 11 1.07 4.26 2.85
C ILE A 11 1.85 5.55 3.10
N PHE A 12 3.16 5.47 2.98
CA PHE A 12 4.03 6.63 3.03
C PHE A 12 4.54 6.94 1.61
N ARG A 13 4.08 8.05 1.04
CA ARG A 13 4.47 8.47 -0.31
C ARG A 13 5.51 9.57 -0.25
N ILE A 14 6.64 9.32 -0.88
CA ILE A 14 7.66 10.33 -1.16
C ILE A 14 7.42 10.82 -2.59
N THR A 15 7.11 12.11 -2.74
CA THR A 15 7.08 12.76 -4.05
C THR A 15 8.43 13.43 -4.28
N ILE A 16 9.11 13.02 -5.35
CA ILE A 16 10.43 13.53 -5.73
C ILE A 16 10.21 14.43 -6.95
N GLU A 17 10.54 15.70 -6.79
CA GLU A 17 10.58 16.67 -7.89
C GLU A 17 12.05 16.95 -8.24
N CYS A 18 12.42 16.69 -9.49
CA CYS A 18 13.74 16.95 -10.02
C CYS A 18 13.65 17.97 -11.15
N ARG A 19 14.52 18.99 -11.08
CA ARG A 19 14.68 20.00 -12.13
C ARG A 19 16.10 19.94 -12.65
N SER A 20 16.26 19.90 -13.97
CA SER A 20 17.58 20.01 -14.58
C SER A 20 18.13 21.43 -14.38
N ARG A 21 19.44 21.54 -14.13
CA ARG A 21 20.15 22.83 -13.98
C ARG A 21 20.64 23.41 -15.32
N CYS A 22 20.21 22.88 -16.46
CA CYS A 22 20.71 23.35 -17.76
C CYS A 22 20.26 24.79 -18.02
N GLU A 23 21.17 25.73 -17.78
CA GLU A 23 21.13 27.11 -18.23
C GLU A 23 21.47 27.18 -19.73
N THR A 24 20.64 26.59 -20.57
CA THR A 24 20.73 26.80 -22.02
C THR A 24 19.42 27.45 -22.44
N SER A 25 19.56 28.67 -22.96
CA SER A 25 18.57 29.75 -22.97
C SER A 25 17.31 29.56 -23.83
N SER A 26 16.89 28.32 -24.12
CA SER A 26 15.70 28.08 -24.96
C SER A 26 15.02 26.72 -24.75
N ASP A 27 15.52 25.84 -23.87
CA ASP A 27 14.89 24.53 -23.67
C ASP A 27 13.93 24.58 -22.48
N GLU A 28 12.70 24.13 -22.70
CA GLU A 28 11.63 24.04 -21.71
C GLU A 28 12.15 23.42 -20.40
N ILE A 29 11.88 24.06 -19.27
CA ILE A 29 12.24 23.55 -17.94
C ILE A 29 11.41 22.28 -17.69
N ALA A 30 11.92 21.13 -18.11
CA ALA A 30 11.33 19.84 -17.84
C ALA A 30 11.48 19.53 -16.34
N ILE A 31 10.35 19.45 -15.64
CA ILE A 31 10.27 19.00 -14.25
C ILE A 31 9.96 17.51 -14.27
N GLN A 32 10.89 16.70 -13.77
CA GLN A 32 10.65 15.29 -13.57
C GLN A 32 10.00 15.06 -12.19
N LEU A 33 8.78 14.54 -12.18
CA LEU A 33 8.08 14.12 -10.97
C LEU A 33 8.13 12.60 -10.85
N SER A 34 8.48 12.10 -9.67
CA SER A 34 8.49 10.68 -9.34
C SER A 34 7.77 10.44 -8.01
N HIS A 35 7.09 9.29 -7.90
CA HIS A 35 6.42 8.89 -6.66
C HIS A 35 7.01 7.58 -6.18
N LEU A 36 7.56 7.58 -4.97
CA LEU A 36 7.97 6.38 -4.27
C LEU A 36 6.96 6.08 -3.16
N ASN A 37 6.20 5.00 -3.31
CA ASN A 37 5.22 4.56 -2.32
C ASN A 37 5.86 3.47 -1.45
N LEU A 38 6.08 3.77 -0.17
CA LEU A 38 6.47 2.80 0.85
C LEU A 38 5.19 2.32 1.53
N VAL A 39 4.83 1.07 1.29
CA VAL A 39 3.56 0.49 1.79
C VAL A 39 3.89 -0.53 2.87
N ASP A 40 3.39 -0.29 4.09
CA ASP A 40 3.37 -1.27 5.17
C ASP A 40 1.94 -1.83 5.31
N LEU A 41 1.82 -3.15 5.27
CA LEU A 41 0.53 -3.83 5.37
C LEU A 41 0.47 -4.63 6.66
N ALA A 42 -0.65 -4.51 7.36
CA ALA A 42 -0.95 -5.39 8.47
C ALA A 42 -0.96 -6.87 8.04
N GLY A 43 -0.62 -7.74 8.98
CA GLY A 43 -0.67 -9.18 8.76
C GLY A 43 -2.11 -9.70 8.65
N PRO A 44 -2.36 -10.76 7.85
CA PRO A 44 -3.66 -11.41 7.83
C PRO A 44 -3.97 -12.04 9.19
N GLU A 45 -5.17 -11.78 9.72
CA GLU A 45 -5.56 -12.22 11.06
C GLU A 45 -6.51 -13.41 11.01
N LYS A 46 -6.20 -14.47 11.78
CA LYS A 46 -7.11 -15.62 11.94
C LYS A 46 -8.09 -15.36 13.08
N LEU A 47 -9.19 -14.68 12.77
CA LEU A 47 -10.17 -14.20 13.76
C LEU A 47 -10.74 -15.28 14.69
N HIS A 48 -10.89 -16.52 14.20
CA HIS A 48 -11.34 -17.65 15.01
C HIS A 48 -10.27 -18.12 16.02
N GLN A 49 -8.98 -17.94 15.71
CA GLN A 49 -7.88 -18.33 16.59
C GLN A 49 -7.49 -17.22 17.57
N THR A 50 -7.87 -15.97 17.30
CA THR A 50 -7.54 -14.82 18.15
C THR A 50 -8.58 -14.56 19.23
N GLY A 51 -9.76 -15.18 19.18
CA GLY A 51 -10.82 -15.01 20.19
C GLY A 51 -11.31 -13.55 20.31
N THR A 52 -11.05 -12.72 19.31
CA THR A 52 -11.36 -11.29 19.33
C THR A 52 -12.84 -11.05 19.11
N THR A 53 -13.46 -10.22 19.94
CA THR A 53 -14.89 -9.87 19.86
C THR A 53 -15.09 -8.35 19.67
N GLY A 54 -16.31 -7.95 19.31
CA GLY A 54 -16.70 -6.54 19.23
C GLY A 54 -15.87 -5.72 18.23
N GLY A 55 -15.35 -4.57 18.66
CA GLY A 55 -14.60 -3.65 17.80
C GLY A 55 -13.35 -4.27 17.18
N ARG A 56 -12.60 -5.08 17.94
CA ARG A 56 -11.40 -5.77 17.43
C ARG A 56 -11.71 -6.82 16.37
N PHE A 57 -12.87 -7.47 16.47
CA PHE A 57 -13.33 -8.40 15.44
C PHE A 57 -13.63 -7.66 14.14
N LYS A 58 -14.31 -6.52 14.22
CA LYS A 58 -14.60 -5.67 13.06
C LYS A 58 -13.34 -5.14 12.40
N GLU A 59 -12.37 -4.69 13.19
CA GLU A 59 -11.05 -4.25 12.71
C GLU A 59 -10.33 -5.38 11.95
N GLY A 60 -10.22 -6.57 12.55
CA GLY A 60 -9.55 -7.70 11.91
C GLY A 60 -10.28 -8.20 10.66
N CYS A 61 -11.61 -8.13 10.61
CA CYS A 61 -12.38 -8.34 9.38
C CYS A 61 -11.98 -7.34 8.29
N ALA A 62 -11.87 -6.05 8.62
CA ALA A 62 -11.50 -5.03 7.66
C ALA A 62 -10.07 -5.24 7.10
N ILE A 63 -9.12 -5.64 7.95
CA ILE A 63 -7.76 -6.03 7.54
C ILE A 63 -7.80 -7.19 6.53
N ASN A 64 -8.55 -8.25 6.83
CA ASN A 64 -8.64 -9.39 5.92
C ASN A 64 -9.34 -9.04 4.60
N VAL A 65 -10.34 -8.16 4.64
CA VAL A 65 -11.06 -7.70 3.44
C VAL A 65 -10.12 -6.93 2.51
N SER A 66 -9.34 -5.96 3.03
CA SER A 66 -8.41 -5.18 2.20
C SER A 66 -7.33 -6.07 1.57
N LEU A 67 -6.76 -7.01 2.33
CA LEU A 67 -5.75 -7.96 1.85
C LEU A 67 -6.33 -8.94 0.82
N SER A 68 -7.57 -9.40 1.02
CA SER A 68 -8.26 -10.27 0.07
C SER A 68 -8.55 -9.54 -1.25
N ALA A 69 -8.93 -8.26 -1.19
CA ALA A 69 -9.12 -7.43 -2.37
C ALA A 69 -7.81 -7.25 -3.15
N LEU A 70 -6.70 -6.96 -2.45
CA LEU A 70 -5.36 -6.90 -3.05
C LEU A 70 -4.99 -8.22 -3.74
N GLY A 71 -5.20 -9.35 -3.07
CA GLY A 71 -4.95 -10.68 -3.64
C GLY A 71 -5.76 -10.94 -4.92
N LYS A 72 -7.05 -10.55 -4.94
CA LYS A 72 -7.90 -10.67 -6.14
C LYS A 72 -7.39 -9.82 -7.31
N VAL A 73 -6.93 -8.59 -7.04
CA VAL A 73 -6.36 -7.74 -8.10
C VAL A 73 -5.10 -8.36 -8.69
N ILE A 74 -4.20 -8.87 -7.85
CA ILE A 74 -2.98 -9.55 -8.30
C ILE A 74 -3.32 -10.79 -9.11
N ASP A 75 -4.24 -11.63 -8.62
CA ASP A 75 -4.70 -12.84 -9.31
C ASP A 75 -5.26 -12.49 -10.69
N GLN A 76 -6.14 -11.49 -10.78
CA GLN A 76 -6.72 -11.07 -12.05
C GLN A 76 -5.68 -10.51 -13.03
N LEU A 77 -4.73 -9.71 -12.55
CA LEU A 77 -3.63 -9.20 -13.39
C LEU A 77 -2.70 -10.32 -13.87
N SER A 78 -2.53 -11.38 -13.08
CA SER A 78 -1.68 -12.51 -13.43
C SER A 78 -2.29 -13.44 -14.48
N LYS A 79 -3.62 -13.50 -14.56
CA LYS A 79 -4.35 -14.37 -15.50
C LYS A 79 -4.23 -13.93 -16.95
N ASN A 80 -3.77 -12.70 -17.22
CA ASN A 80 -3.48 -12.18 -18.57
C ASN A 80 -4.64 -12.35 -19.58
N GLU A 81 -5.87 -12.44 -19.08
CA GLU A 81 -7.09 -12.42 -19.89
C GLU A 81 -7.32 -10.95 -20.31
N ARG A 82 -7.00 -10.64 -21.58
CA ARG A 82 -7.30 -9.35 -22.21
C ARG A 82 -8.74 -9.32 -22.69
#